data_AF-A0A510UMR7-F1
#
_entry.id   AF-A0A510UMR7-F1
#
_cell.length_a   1.000
_cell.length_b   1.000
_cell.length_c   1.000
_cell.angle_alpha   90.00
_cell.angle_beta   90.00
_cell.angle_gamma   90.00
#
_symmetry.space_group_name_H-M   'P 1'
#
loop_
_entity.id
_entity.type
_entity.pdbx_description
1 polymer ?
#
loop_
_entity_poly.entity_id
_entity_poly.type
_entity_poly.pdbx_seq_one_letter_code
_entity_poly.pdbx_strand_id
1 'polypeptide(L)'
;MNPLLRKKTMINLIQHGLFHLLKAVKLLPSNVILTDQLDFAHSVAKRLDEQRELIEEIEKHTGYFSSEKGRWSKNHAITQDDYLIKLFTLRYNVEPSEEHFDKLGLYVRERPHVLKAQE
;
A
#
# COMPACT_ATOMS: atom_id res chain seq x y z
N MET A 1 26.86 7.79 4.88
CA MET A 1 25.54 7.28 5.33
C MET A 1 25.05 8.13 6.50
N ASN A 2 23.83 8.67 6.46
CA ASN A 2 23.31 9.64 7.43
C ASN A 2 23.06 9.00 8.82
N PRO A 3 23.50 9.62 9.94
CA PRO A 3 23.38 9.07 11.30
C PRO A 3 21.94 8.86 11.77
N LEU A 4 20.97 9.64 11.26
CA LEU A 4 19.54 9.46 11.56
C LEU A 4 18.99 8.16 10.96
N LEU A 5 19.41 7.82 9.73
CA LEU A 5 19.06 6.56 9.08
C LEU A 5 19.62 5.36 9.87
N ARG A 6 20.87 5.42 10.32
CA ARG A 6 21.51 4.35 11.11
C ARG A 6 20.79 4.08 12.45
N LYS A 7 20.33 5.14 13.13
CA LYS A 7 19.59 5.02 14.40
C LYS A 7 18.21 4.39 14.19
N LYS A 8 17.51 4.76 13.11
CA LYS A 8 16.20 4.17 12.74
C LYS A 8 16.32 2.69 12.40
N THR A 9 17.39 2.28 11.69
CA THR A 9 17.65 0.87 11.37
C THR A 9 17.91 0.01 12.61
N MET A 10 18.68 0.49 13.59
CA MET A 10 18.91 -0.25 14.83
C MET A 10 17.64 -0.40 15.68
N ILE A 11 16.82 0.64 15.79
CA ILE A 11 15.54 0.58 16.52
C ILE A 11 14.63 -0.48 15.91
N ASN A 12 14.55 -0.54 14.57
CA ASN A 12 13.78 -1.56 13.89
C ASN A 12 14.28 -2.98 14.21
N LEU A 13 15.60 -3.22 14.22
CA LEU A 13 16.15 -4.55 14.55
C LEU A 13 15.78 -5.00 15.97
N ILE A 14 15.83 -4.10 16.95
CA ILE A 14 15.44 -4.39 18.34
C ILE A 14 13.94 -4.69 18.42
N GLN A 15 13.10 -3.88 17.76
CA GLN A 15 11.65 -4.10 17.72
C GLN A 15 11.28 -5.45 17.10
N HIS A 16 11.93 -5.84 16.01
CA HIS A 16 11.75 -7.13 15.37
C HIS A 16 12.13 -8.29 16.29
N GLY A 17 13.32 -8.22 16.92
CA GLY A 17 13.78 -9.24 17.85
C GLY A 17 12.83 -9.41 19.04
N LEU A 18 12.42 -8.28 19.64
CA LEU A 18 11.47 -8.29 20.76
C LEU A 18 10.11 -8.86 20.33
N PHE A 19 9.58 -8.44 19.19
CA PHE A 19 8.31 -8.96 18.67
C PHE A 19 8.33 -10.48 18.52
N HIS A 20 9.38 -11.03 17.90
CA HIS A 20 9.49 -12.47 17.70
C HIS A 20 9.64 -13.23 19.03
N LEU A 21 10.38 -12.67 19.99
CA LEU A 21 10.51 -13.24 21.32
C LEU A 21 9.16 -13.27 22.06
N LEU A 22 8.44 -12.15 22.08
CA LEU A 22 7.13 -12.04 22.73
C LEU A 22 6.08 -12.96 22.07
N LYS A 23 6.15 -13.12 20.74
CA LYS A 23 5.28 -14.04 19.99
C LYS A 23 5.63 -15.50 20.28
N ALA A 24 6.91 -15.85 20.40
CA ALA A 24 7.36 -17.21 20.70
C ALA A 24 6.93 -17.67 22.11
N VAL A 25 6.98 -16.78 23.11
CA VAL A 25 6.50 -17.07 24.47
C VAL A 25 4.98 -16.94 24.63
N LYS A 26 4.23 -16.76 23.53
CA LYS A 26 2.76 -16.60 23.50
C LYS A 26 2.23 -15.42 24.33
N LEU A 27 3.04 -14.39 24.54
CA LEU A 27 2.60 -13.16 25.20
C LEU A 27 1.83 -12.25 24.24
N LEU A 28 2.06 -12.39 22.93
CA LEU A 28 1.29 -11.69 21.90
C LEU A 28 0.24 -12.62 21.28
N PRO A 29 -0.98 -12.11 20.97
CA PRO A 29 -1.95 -12.84 20.19
C PRO A 29 -1.39 -13.28 18.83
N SER A 30 -1.78 -14.46 18.36
CA SER A 30 -1.27 -15.05 17.12
C SER A 30 -1.53 -14.20 15.87
N ASN A 31 -2.61 -13.41 15.90
CA ASN A 31 -3.06 -12.53 14.82
C ASN A 31 -2.34 -11.18 14.76
N VAL A 32 -1.46 -10.85 15.72
CA VAL A 32 -0.62 -9.65 15.62
C VAL A 32 0.53 -9.94 14.67
N ILE A 33 0.75 -9.04 13.71
CA ILE A 33 1.83 -9.11 12.71
C ILE A 33 2.67 -7.83 12.76
N LEU A 34 3.90 -7.92 12.26
CA LEU A 34 4.70 -6.73 11.96
C LEU A 34 4.19 -6.08 10.67
N THR A 35 4.30 -4.77 10.57
CA THR A 35 3.78 -4.03 9.42
C THR A 35 4.53 -4.33 8.13
N ASP A 36 5.80 -4.73 8.20
CA ASP A 36 6.59 -5.17 7.03
C ASP A 36 6.08 -6.48 6.43
N GLN A 37 5.37 -7.31 7.21
CA GLN A 37 4.70 -8.52 6.70
C GLN A 37 3.52 -8.18 5.77
N LEU A 38 3.11 -6.91 5.66
CA LEU A 38 2.15 -6.46 4.65
C LEU A 38 2.77 -6.42 3.23
N ASP A 39 4.09 -6.36 3.12
CA ASP A 39 4.81 -6.49 1.85
C ASP A 39 4.86 -7.97 1.45
N PHE A 40 3.76 -8.47 0.87
CA PHE A 40 3.65 -9.84 0.38
C PHE A 40 3.98 -9.93 -1.12
N ALA A 41 5.03 -10.68 -1.47
CA ALA A 41 5.65 -10.81 -2.80
C ALA A 41 6.23 -9.49 -3.36
N HIS A 42 5.41 -8.44 -3.40
CA HIS A 42 5.79 -7.07 -3.73
C HIS A 42 5.45 -6.13 -2.57
N SER A 43 6.09 -4.96 -2.54
CA SER A 43 5.73 -3.92 -1.57
C SER A 43 4.29 -3.46 -1.78
N VAL A 44 3.64 -3.03 -0.70
CA VAL A 44 2.27 -2.49 -0.80
C VAL A 44 2.20 -1.32 -1.80
N ALA A 45 3.24 -0.48 -1.83
CA ALA A 45 3.36 0.61 -2.79
C ALA A 45 3.34 0.12 -4.23
N LYS A 46 4.12 -0.93 -4.54
CA LYS A 46 4.19 -1.48 -5.90
C LYS A 46 2.86 -2.10 -6.32
N ARG A 47 2.19 -2.82 -5.42
CA ARG A 47 0.86 -3.41 -5.69
C ARG A 47 -0.19 -2.34 -5.99
N LEU A 48 -0.15 -1.22 -5.26
CA LEU A 48 -1.05 -0.08 -5.51
C LEU A 48 -0.77 0.56 -6.87
N ASP A 49 0.49 0.77 -7.21
CA ASP A 49 0.91 1.30 -8.52
C ASP A 49 0.47 0.40 -9.68
N GLU A 50 0.73 -0.91 -9.60
CA GLU A 50 0.37 -1.89 -10.63
C GLU A 50 -1.15 -1.99 -10.82
N GLN A 51 -1.93 -1.93 -9.73
CA GLN A 51 -3.39 -1.94 -9.84
C GLN A 51 -3.88 -0.71 -10.61
N ARG A 52 -3.32 0.47 -10.31
CA ARG A 52 -3.70 1.73 -10.97
C ARG A 52 -3.32 1.73 -12.44
N GLU A 53 -2.11 1.27 -12.77
CA GLU A 53 -1.65 1.10 -14.15
C GLU A 53 -2.57 0.14 -14.95
N LEU A 54 -2.95 -0.99 -14.38
CA LEU A 54 -3.87 -1.93 -15.02
C LEU A 54 -5.23 -1.29 -15.33
N ILE A 55 -5.77 -0.53 -14.38
CA ILE A 55 -7.07 0.15 -14.55
C ILE A 55 -6.99 1.23 -15.63
N GLU A 56 -5.92 2.04 -15.61
CA GLU A 56 -5.67 3.06 -16.64
C GLU A 56 -5.54 2.44 -18.02
N GLU A 57 -4.78 1.36 -18.16
CA GLU A 57 -4.56 0.73 -19.46
C GLU A 57 -5.82 0.04 -20.00
N ILE A 58 -6.63 -0.59 -19.15
CA ILE A 58 -7.95 -1.11 -19.55
C ILE A 58 -8.85 0.04 -19.99
N GLU A 59 -8.97 1.10 -19.19
CA GLU A 59 -9.84 2.22 -19.53
C GLU A 59 -9.42 2.90 -20.83
N LYS A 60 -8.13 3.16 -20.99
CA LYS A 60 -7.56 3.80 -22.19
C LYS A 60 -7.81 3.00 -23.47
N HIS A 61 -7.73 1.67 -23.41
CA HIS A 61 -7.86 0.83 -24.60
C HIS A 61 -9.30 0.40 -24.91
N THR A 62 -10.17 0.35 -23.90
CA THR A 62 -11.51 -0.24 -24.08
C THR A 62 -12.65 0.64 -23.60
N GLY A 63 -12.39 1.73 -22.86
CA GLY A 63 -13.42 2.56 -22.21
C GLY A 63 -14.32 1.76 -21.26
N TYR A 64 -13.81 0.64 -20.72
CA TYR A 64 -14.67 -0.34 -20.04
C TYR A 64 -15.28 0.21 -18.76
N PHE A 65 -14.49 0.88 -17.91
CA PHE A 65 -14.95 1.38 -16.63
C PHE A 65 -15.87 2.61 -16.76
N SER A 66 -15.76 3.34 -17.87
CA SER A 66 -16.71 4.40 -18.24
C SER A 66 -18.01 3.86 -18.88
N SER A 67 -18.02 2.61 -19.34
CA SER A 67 -19.20 1.99 -19.95
C SER A 67 -20.21 1.49 -18.90
N GLU A 68 -21.47 1.33 -19.31
CA GLU A 68 -22.51 0.72 -18.46
C GLU A 68 -22.13 -0.69 -17.99
N LYS A 69 -21.50 -1.47 -18.87
CA LYS A 69 -21.04 -2.85 -18.58
C LYS A 69 -19.97 -2.89 -17.49
N GLY A 70 -19.18 -1.83 -17.35
CA GLY A 70 -18.11 -1.75 -16.37
C GLY A 70 -18.53 -1.19 -15.01
N ARG A 71 -19.78 -0.74 -14.84
CA ARG A 71 -20.23 -0.07 -13.59
C ARG A 71 -19.97 -0.91 -12.34
N TRP A 72 -20.29 -2.20 -12.38
CA TRP A 72 -20.06 -3.09 -11.24
C TRP A 72 -18.56 -3.30 -10.97
N SER A 73 -17.78 -3.51 -12.03
CA SER A 73 -16.32 -3.69 -11.95
C SER A 73 -15.60 -2.43 -11.48
N LYS A 74 -16.10 -1.24 -11.84
CA LYS A 74 -15.60 0.05 -11.35
C LYS A 74 -15.73 0.16 -9.83
N ASN A 75 -16.87 -0.22 -9.27
CA ASN A 75 -17.04 -0.21 -7.80
C ASN A 75 -16.10 -1.18 -7.09
N HIS A 76 -15.84 -2.35 -7.69
CA HIS A 76 -14.84 -3.29 -7.18
C HIS A 76 -13.43 -2.70 -7.24
N ALA A 77 -13.07 -2.07 -8.35
CA ALA A 77 -11.78 -1.41 -8.54
C ALA A 77 -11.55 -0.27 -7.54
N ILE A 78 -12.59 0.55 -7.27
CA ILE A 78 -12.56 1.58 -6.21
C ILE A 78 -12.27 0.96 -4.85
N THR A 79 -13.00 -0.12 -4.50
CA THR A 79 -12.86 -0.80 -3.21
C THR A 79 -11.46 -1.41 -3.03
N GLN A 80 -10.92 -2.00 -4.10
CA GLN A 80 -9.55 -2.53 -4.11
C GLN A 80 -8.50 -1.43 -3.94
N ASP A 81 -8.66 -0.28 -4.63
CA ASP A 81 -7.75 0.86 -4.50
C ASP A 81 -7.78 1.43 -3.07
N ASP A 82 -8.98 1.63 -2.48
CA ASP A 82 -9.12 2.08 -1.09
C ASP A 82 -8.49 1.10 -0.09
N TYR A 83 -8.64 -0.20 -0.33
CA TYR A 83 -8.02 -1.23 0.50
C TYR A 83 -6.48 -1.17 0.42
N LEU A 84 -5.91 -1.03 -0.77
CA LEU A 84 -4.47 -0.91 -0.94
C LEU A 84 -3.91 0.41 -0.37
N ILE A 85 -4.65 1.52 -0.47
CA ILE A 85 -4.34 2.76 0.25
C ILE A 85 -4.29 2.50 1.76
N LYS A 86 -5.29 1.79 2.31
CA LYS A 86 -5.30 1.49 3.74
C LYS A 86 -4.10 0.64 4.16
N LEU A 87 -3.73 -0.36 3.38
CA LEU A 87 -2.52 -1.15 3.61
C LEU A 87 -1.26 -0.29 3.53
N PHE A 88 -1.20 0.66 2.58
CA PHE A 88 -0.08 1.58 2.45
C PHE A 88 0.08 2.43 3.72
N THR A 89 -1.02 3.02 4.20
CA THR A 89 -1.01 3.80 5.44
C THR A 89 -0.59 2.96 6.63
N LEU A 90 -1.04 1.71 6.75
CA LEU A 90 -0.60 0.82 7.83
C LEU A 90 0.90 0.47 7.73
N ARG A 91 1.41 0.29 6.50
CA ARG A 91 2.80 -0.11 6.24
C ARG A 91 3.80 1.03 6.49
N TYR A 92 3.44 2.24 6.07
CA TYR A 92 4.34 3.41 6.04
C TYR A 92 3.99 4.47 7.08
N ASN A 93 2.84 4.33 7.75
CA ASN A 93 2.30 5.27 8.74
C ASN A 93 2.09 6.69 8.18
N VAL A 94 1.81 6.79 6.88
CA VAL A 94 1.51 8.02 6.13
C VAL A 94 0.56 7.69 4.99
N GLU A 95 -0.27 8.66 4.59
CA GLU A 95 -1.12 8.52 3.39
C GLU A 95 -0.29 8.61 2.10
N PRO A 96 -0.70 7.94 1.01
CA PRO A 96 0.01 7.96 -0.26
C PRO A 96 -0.13 9.34 -0.94
N SER A 97 0.93 10.14 -0.87
CA SER A 97 1.05 11.45 -1.53
C SER A 97 2.45 11.63 -2.11
N GLU A 98 2.59 12.53 -3.09
CA GLU A 98 3.88 12.82 -3.75
C GLU A 98 4.99 13.16 -2.75
N GLU A 99 4.70 14.03 -1.76
CA GLU A 99 5.64 14.38 -0.69
C GLU A 99 6.16 13.14 0.06
N HIS A 100 5.26 12.21 0.39
CA HIS A 100 5.63 11.00 1.11
C HIS A 100 6.37 10.00 0.23
N PHE A 101 6.05 9.93 -1.06
CA PHE A 101 6.75 9.08 -2.02
C PHE A 101 8.22 9.49 -2.14
N ASP A 102 8.49 10.78 -2.31
CA ASP A 102 9.86 11.31 -2.39
C ASP A 102 10.65 11.01 -1.12
N LYS A 103 10.04 11.25 0.05
CA LYS A 103 10.66 11.01 1.35
C LYS A 103 10.98 9.53 1.60
N LEU A 104 10.14 8.63 1.09
CA LEU A 104 10.28 7.18 1.26
C LEU A 104 11.08 6.53 0.13
N GLY A 105 11.38 7.24 -0.96
CA GLY A 105 12.01 6.67 -2.16
C GLY A 105 11.09 5.68 -2.88
N LEU A 106 9.80 5.96 -2.90
CA LEU A 106 8.76 5.12 -3.51
C LEU A 106 8.17 5.84 -4.72
N TYR A 107 7.44 5.09 -5.55
CA TYR A 107 6.64 5.64 -6.64
C TYR A 107 5.30 4.93 -6.67
N VAL A 108 4.22 5.72 -6.72
CA VAL A 108 2.85 5.25 -6.92
C VAL A 108 2.14 6.29 -7.76
N ARG A 109 1.56 5.88 -8.88
CA ARG A 109 0.72 6.76 -9.72
C ARG A 109 -0.48 7.31 -8.96
N GLU A 110 -0.99 8.46 -9.40
CA GLU A 110 -2.26 8.99 -8.90
C GLU A 110 -3.42 8.01 -9.07
N ARG A 111 -4.47 8.19 -8.28
CA ARG A 111 -5.71 7.42 -8.47
C ARG A 111 -6.27 7.69 -9.87
N PRO A 112 -6.57 6.67 -10.69
CA PRO A 112 -7.08 6.86 -12.03
C PRO A 112 -8.36 7.69 -12.03
N HIS A 113 -8.51 8.62 -12.99
CA HIS A 113 -9.68 9.50 -13.07
C HIS A 113 -11.00 8.74 -13.09
N VAL A 114 -11.05 7.56 -13.73
CA VAL A 114 -12.25 6.74 -13.80
C VAL A 114 -12.69 6.18 -12.44
N LEU A 115 -11.83 6.21 -11.42
CA LEU A 115 -12.14 5.77 -10.06
C LEU A 115 -12.39 6.95 -9.10
N LYS A 116 -12.08 8.20 -9.49
CA LYS A 116 -12.39 9.37 -8.68
C LYS A 116 -13.92 9.53 -8.62
N ALA A 117 -14.45 9.99 -7.48
CA ALA A 117 -15.87 10.28 -7.36
C ALA A 117 -16.26 11.34 -8.41
N GLN A 118 -17.44 11.17 -9.03
CA GLN A 118 -18.01 12.22 -9.86
C GLN A 118 -18.63 13.25 -8.91
N GLU A 119 -18.13 14.49 -8.95
CA GLU A 119 -18.80 15.65 -8.35
C GLU A 119 -20.10 15.98 -9.08
#